data_AF-A0A6N4X4J9-F1
#
_entry.id   AF-A0A6N4X4J9-F1
#
_cell.length_a   1.000
_cell.length_b   1.000
_cell.length_c   1.000
_cell.angle_alpha   90.00
_cell.angle_beta   90.00
_cell.angle_gamma   90.00
#
_symmetry.space_group_name_H-M   'P 1'
#
loop_
_entity.id
_entity.type
_entity.pdbx_description
1 polymer ?
#
loop_
_entity_poly.entity_id
_entity_poly.type
_entity_poly.pdbx_seq_one_letter_code
_entity_poly.pdbx_strand_id
1 'polypeptide(L)'
;MPRIKIEHHELFNEHLWELNELLSDFAEKNGYTYHEPMSAGLYPKVMLTRESNISQAIIIDMDLNHIGKKFEFFFPEIPYSLSANCWIDEEKEGRRIRYSGPYAAVGGIPFSALKTSINLHLKYLHAHLENMSDEIIYACGIRHYP
;
A
#
# COMPACT_ATOMS: atom_id res chain seq x y z
N MET A 1 -9.07 27.05 -0.03
CA MET A 1 -8.38 26.14 0.91
C MET A 1 -6.92 26.56 0.99
N PRO A 2 -6.35 26.78 2.18
CA PRO A 2 -4.94 27.15 2.30
C PRO A 2 -4.09 25.96 1.82
N ARG A 3 -3.12 26.25 0.94
CA ARG A 3 -2.12 25.27 0.52
C ARG A 3 -1.24 24.98 1.75
N ILE A 4 -1.42 23.81 2.35
CA ILE A 4 -0.51 23.29 3.36
C ILE A 4 0.87 23.22 2.70
N LYS A 5 1.87 23.87 3.32
CA LYS A 5 3.23 23.96 2.77
C LYS A 5 3.89 22.57 2.79
N ILE A 6 4.75 22.29 1.81
CA ILE A 6 5.48 21.02 1.65
C ILE A 6 6.19 20.60 2.96
N GLU A 7 6.74 21.56 3.70
CA GLU A 7 7.39 21.36 5.01
C GLU A 7 6.49 20.69 6.07
N HIS A 8 5.17 20.91 6.03
CA HIS A 8 4.24 20.27 6.96
C HIS A 8 3.98 18.80 6.58
N HIS A 9 4.14 18.44 5.31
CA HIS A 9 3.96 17.06 4.85
C HIS A 9 5.14 16.18 5.22
N GLU A 10 6.36 16.72 5.21
CA GLU A 10 7.57 15.99 5.63
C GLU A 10 7.48 15.59 7.10
N LEU A 11 7.21 16.55 8.00
CA LEU A 11 6.97 16.30 9.44
C LEU A 11 5.83 15.29 9.68
N PHE A 12 4.84 15.26 8.78
CA PHE A 12 3.69 14.36 8.89
C PHE A 12 3.96 12.95 8.33
N ASN A 13 5.07 12.72 7.64
CA ASN A 13 5.54 11.41 7.19
C ASN A 13 6.69 10.86 8.03
N GLU A 14 7.30 11.68 8.90
CA GLU A 14 8.50 11.32 9.69
C GLU A 14 8.33 10.00 10.45
N HIS A 15 7.18 9.76 11.05
CA HIS A 15 6.94 8.54 11.82
C HIS A 15 6.92 7.28 10.94
N LEU A 16 6.61 7.37 9.64
CA LEU A 16 6.66 6.21 8.74
C LEU A 16 8.09 5.71 8.51
N TRP A 17 9.09 6.57 8.65
CA TRP A 17 10.49 6.16 8.57
C TRP A 17 10.88 5.18 9.69
N GLU A 18 10.13 5.15 10.80
CA GLU A 18 10.29 4.13 11.85
C GLU A 18 10.02 2.70 11.34
N LEU A 19 9.35 2.54 10.20
CA LEU A 19 9.05 1.25 9.59
C LEU A 19 10.08 0.85 8.51
N ASN A 20 11.00 1.74 8.12
CA ASN A 20 11.84 1.57 6.93
C ASN A 20 12.61 0.26 6.92
N GLU A 21 13.37 -0.03 7.99
CA GLU A 21 14.21 -1.23 8.08
C GLU A 21 13.36 -2.51 7.94
N LEU A 22 12.23 -2.57 8.63
CA LEU A 22 11.32 -3.71 8.57
C LEU A 22 10.74 -3.91 7.15
N LEU A 23 10.42 -2.81 6.48
CA LEU A 23 9.84 -2.83 5.14
C LEU A 23 10.87 -3.13 4.07
N SER A 24 12.07 -2.55 4.16
CA SER A 24 13.17 -2.84 3.23
C SER A 24 13.61 -4.29 3.34
N ASP A 25 13.77 -4.82 4.56
CA ASP A 25 14.16 -6.21 4.78
C ASP A 25 13.11 -7.18 4.22
N PHE A 26 11.82 -6.88 4.45
CA PHE A 26 10.74 -7.67 3.89
C PHE A 26 10.74 -7.59 2.35
N ALA A 27 10.96 -6.40 1.79
CA ALA A 27 10.97 -6.18 0.36
C ALA A 27 12.11 -6.95 -0.31
N GLU A 28 13.34 -6.81 0.19
CA GLU A 28 14.51 -7.53 -0.30
C GLU A 28 14.29 -9.04 -0.24
N LYS A 29 13.83 -9.55 0.90
CA LYS A 29 13.62 -10.98 1.11
C LYS A 29 12.61 -11.61 0.14
N ASN A 30 11.57 -10.87 -0.26
CA ASN A 30 10.45 -11.40 -1.05
C ASN A 30 10.41 -10.84 -2.49
N GLY A 31 11.46 -10.11 -2.90
CA GLY A 31 11.60 -9.56 -4.25
C GLY A 31 10.68 -8.38 -4.55
N TYR A 32 10.22 -7.64 -3.54
CA TYR A 32 9.51 -6.38 -3.77
C TYR A 32 10.51 -5.21 -3.90
N THR A 33 10.12 -4.21 -4.67
CA THR A 33 10.66 -2.87 -4.63
C THR A 33 10.02 -2.10 -3.49
N TYR A 34 10.84 -1.55 -2.59
CA TYR A 34 10.42 -0.63 -1.54
C TYR A 34 10.28 0.79 -2.09
N HIS A 35 9.11 1.42 -1.90
CA HIS A 35 8.86 2.82 -2.22
C HIS A 35 8.74 3.62 -0.93
N GLU A 36 9.77 4.41 -0.65
CA GLU A 36 9.90 5.22 0.58
C GLU A 36 8.71 6.16 0.81
N PRO A 37 8.48 6.63 2.05
CA PRO A 37 7.49 7.67 2.33
C PRO A 37 7.63 8.86 1.35
N MET A 38 6.49 9.48 1.00
CA MET A 38 6.36 10.57 0.02
C MET A 38 6.56 10.23 -1.46
N SER A 39 7.13 9.08 -1.81
CA SER A 39 7.24 8.64 -3.21
C SER A 39 5.87 8.39 -3.88
N ALA A 40 4.86 8.05 -3.07
CA ALA A 40 3.52 7.67 -3.51
C ALA A 40 2.43 8.72 -3.19
N GLY A 41 2.82 9.98 -2.96
CA GLY A 41 1.94 11.12 -2.72
C GLY A 41 2.18 11.85 -1.40
N LEU A 42 1.41 12.94 -1.17
CA LEU A 42 1.61 13.85 -0.03
C LEU A 42 0.94 13.41 1.29
N TYR A 43 0.07 12.40 1.25
CA TYR A 43 -0.57 11.88 2.46
C TYR A 43 0.16 10.60 2.88
N PRO A 44 0.39 10.37 4.19
CA PRO A 44 1.26 9.30 4.67
C PRO A 44 0.93 7.95 4.07
N LYS A 45 1.87 7.48 3.25
CA LYS A 45 1.77 6.26 2.47
C LYS A 45 3.14 5.67 2.21
N VAL A 46 3.23 4.36 2.34
CA VAL A 46 4.37 3.55 1.92
C VAL A 46 3.85 2.42 1.04
N MET A 47 4.65 1.99 0.07
CA MET A 47 4.24 0.98 -0.88
C MET A 47 5.37 -0.01 -1.16
N LEU A 48 5.03 -1.28 -1.26
CA LEU A 48 5.89 -2.35 -1.78
C LEU A 48 5.28 -2.79 -3.11
N THR A 49 6.07 -2.87 -4.18
CA THR A 49 5.58 -3.40 -5.47
C THR A 49 6.45 -4.55 -5.95
N ARG A 50 5.85 -5.54 -6.58
CA ARG A 50 6.60 -6.61 -7.26
C ARG A 50 6.01 -6.79 -8.64
N GLU A 51 6.80 -6.43 -9.66
CA GLU A 51 6.40 -6.56 -11.05
C GLU A 51 6.69 -7.99 -11.54
N SER A 52 5.68 -8.62 -12.13
CA SER A 52 5.80 -9.95 -12.75
C SER A 52 4.67 -10.13 -13.77
N ASN A 53 4.38 -11.35 -14.22
CA ASN A 53 3.16 -11.62 -15.00
C ASN A 53 1.91 -11.20 -14.21
N ILE A 54 1.90 -11.48 -12.91
CA ILE A 54 0.95 -10.93 -11.95
C ILE A 54 1.69 -9.90 -11.12
N SER A 55 1.52 -8.62 -11.45
CA SER A 55 2.07 -7.55 -10.63
C SER A 55 1.32 -7.44 -9.31
N GLN A 56 2.03 -7.07 -8.27
CA GLN A 56 1.53 -7.05 -6.90
C GLN A 56 1.93 -5.75 -6.21
N ALA A 57 1.08 -5.28 -5.30
CA ALA A 57 1.40 -4.20 -4.39
C ALA A 57 0.88 -4.47 -2.98
N ILE A 58 1.70 -4.16 -1.98
CA ILE A 58 1.26 -3.98 -0.59
C ILE A 58 1.36 -2.49 -0.27
N ILE A 59 0.26 -1.89 0.18
CA ILE A 59 0.17 -0.45 0.46
C ILE A 59 -0.14 -0.29 1.93
N ILE A 60 0.60 0.61 2.59
CA ILE A 60 0.37 1.04 3.96
C ILE A 60 -0.05 2.49 3.90
N ASP A 61 -1.27 2.80 4.30
CA ASP A 61 -1.83 4.13 4.23
C ASP A 61 -2.52 4.54 5.53
N MET A 62 -2.39 5.82 5.87
CA MET A 62 -3.10 6.37 7.02
C MET A 62 -4.59 6.42 6.72
N ASP A 63 -5.42 6.00 7.68
CA ASP A 63 -6.86 6.05 7.52
C ASP A 63 -7.39 7.49 7.51
N LEU A 64 -8.66 7.62 7.13
CA LEU A 64 -9.42 8.86 7.31
C LEU A 64 -10.02 8.89 8.72
N ASN A 65 -10.25 10.08 9.24
CA ASN A 65 -10.95 10.25 10.51
C ASN A 65 -12.44 9.85 10.40
N HIS A 66 -13.14 9.87 11.53
CA HIS A 66 -14.55 9.43 11.64
C HIS A 66 -15.55 10.19 10.74
N ILE A 67 -15.17 11.35 10.17
CA ILE A 67 -15.97 12.10 9.20
C ILE A 67 -15.45 11.97 7.77
N GLY A 68 -14.55 11.01 7.50
CA GLY A 68 -13.98 10.76 6.17
C GLY A 68 -12.99 11.82 5.71
N LYS A 69 -12.34 12.55 6.62
CA LYS A 69 -11.32 13.56 6.29
C LYS A 69 -9.92 13.08 6.68
N LYS A 70 -8.91 13.61 5.99
CA LYS A 70 -7.51 13.42 6.34
C LYS A 70 -7.22 14.00 7.73
N PHE A 71 -6.35 13.34 8.48
CA PHE A 71 -5.78 13.94 9.68
C PHE A 71 -4.79 15.04 9.30
N GLU A 72 -4.69 16.07 10.13
CA GLU A 72 -3.80 17.22 9.91
C GLU A 72 -2.52 17.15 10.75
N PHE A 73 -2.51 16.29 11.79
CA PHE A 73 -1.40 16.11 12.73
C PHE A 73 -1.26 14.65 13.12
N PHE A 74 -0.02 14.21 13.37
CA PHE A 74 0.28 12.85 13.78
C PHE A 74 0.04 12.66 15.28
N PHE A 75 -0.41 11.46 15.66
CA PHE A 75 -0.43 10.97 17.03
C PHE A 75 -0.29 9.44 17.02
N PRO A 76 0.29 8.80 18.05
CA PRO A 76 0.60 7.36 18.02
C PRO A 76 -0.61 6.43 17.79
N GLU A 77 -1.81 6.88 18.13
CA GLU A 77 -3.04 6.11 17.98
C GLU A 77 -3.77 6.38 16.66
N ILE A 78 -3.12 7.07 15.72
CA ILE A 78 -3.71 7.33 14.41
C ILE A 78 -3.87 6.00 13.65
N PRO A 79 -5.06 5.72 13.09
CA PRO A 79 -5.30 4.43 12.46
C PRO A 79 -4.65 4.36 11.07
N TYR A 80 -4.17 3.16 10.76
CA TYR A 80 -3.57 2.78 9.49
C TYR A 80 -4.26 1.56 8.90
N SER A 81 -4.27 1.52 7.58
CA SER A 81 -4.64 0.37 6.78
C SER A 81 -3.43 -0.21 6.06
N LEU A 82 -3.46 -1.52 5.90
CA LEU A 82 -2.57 -2.27 5.03
C LEU A 82 -3.44 -3.01 4.04
N SER A 83 -3.12 -2.83 2.76
CA SER A 83 -3.84 -3.48 1.67
C SER A 83 -2.90 -4.21 0.72
N ALA A 84 -3.41 -5.26 0.11
CA ALA A 84 -2.74 -6.07 -0.88
C ALA A 84 -3.57 -6.07 -2.15
N ASN A 85 -2.92 -5.74 -3.26
CA ASN A 85 -3.50 -5.66 -4.58
C ASN A 85 -2.66 -6.51 -5.54
N CYS A 86 -3.31 -7.15 -6.51
CA CYS A 86 -2.65 -7.79 -7.63
C CYS A 86 -3.33 -7.37 -8.93
N TRP A 87 -2.60 -7.38 -10.04
CA TRP A 87 -3.16 -7.09 -11.35
C TRP A 87 -2.35 -7.71 -12.48
N ILE A 88 -3.00 -7.87 -13.63
CA ILE A 88 -2.36 -8.17 -14.91
C ILE A 88 -2.57 -6.99 -15.82
N ASP A 89 -1.50 -6.51 -16.44
CA ASP A 89 -1.55 -5.50 -17.49
C ASP A 89 -1.37 -6.16 -18.86
N GLU A 90 -2.34 -5.99 -19.74
CA GLU A 90 -2.28 -6.44 -21.14
C GLU A 90 -2.21 -5.26 -22.08
N GLU A 91 -1.49 -5.39 -23.19
CA GLU A 91 -1.58 -4.46 -24.29
C GLU A 91 -2.51 -5.02 -25.38
N LYS A 92 -3.62 -4.30 -25.67
CA LYS A 92 -4.53 -4.63 -26.78
C LYS A 92 -4.75 -3.39 -27.64
N GLU A 93 -4.49 -3.53 -28.94
CA GLU A 93 -4.71 -2.46 -29.93
C GLU A 93 -3.97 -1.14 -29.57
N GLY A 94 -2.76 -1.25 -29.02
CA GLY A 94 -1.95 -0.11 -28.57
C GLY A 94 -2.49 0.57 -27.30
N ARG A 95 -3.40 -0.08 -26.56
CA ARG A 95 -3.91 0.39 -25.27
C ARG A 95 -3.58 -0.60 -24.17
N ARG A 96 -3.09 -0.10 -23.04
CA ARG A 96 -2.94 -0.88 -21.81
C ARG A 96 -4.32 -1.10 -21.20
N ILE A 97 -4.61 -2.34 -20.83
CA ILE A 97 -5.79 -2.75 -20.09
C ILE A 97 -5.30 -3.42 -18.82
N ARG A 98 -5.79 -2.96 -17.67
CA ARG A 98 -5.49 -3.56 -16.38
C ARG A 98 -6.66 -4.41 -15.89
N TYR A 99 -6.39 -5.63 -15.48
CA TYR A 99 -7.33 -6.48 -14.75
C TYR A 99 -6.84 -6.55 -13.31
N SER A 100 -7.53 -5.85 -12.41
CA SER A 100 -7.19 -5.84 -10.98
C SER A 100 -7.84 -7.04 -10.30
N GLY A 101 -7.05 -7.90 -9.68
CA GLY A 101 -7.54 -9.09 -8.97
C GLY A 101 -8.20 -8.78 -7.62
N PRO A 102 -8.53 -9.84 -6.85
CA PRO A 102 -9.07 -9.70 -5.50
C PRO A 102 -8.18 -8.85 -4.59
N TYR A 103 -8.85 -8.12 -3.70
CA TYR A 103 -8.26 -7.20 -2.74
C TYR A 103 -8.32 -7.81 -1.34
N ALA A 104 -7.22 -7.73 -0.59
CA ALA A 104 -7.21 -8.01 0.84
C ALA A 104 -6.74 -6.78 1.62
N ALA A 105 -7.36 -6.52 2.76
CA ALA A 105 -6.91 -5.46 3.64
C ALA A 105 -7.20 -5.73 5.10
N VAL A 106 -6.40 -5.09 5.95
CA VAL A 106 -6.59 -4.96 7.38
C VAL A 106 -6.49 -3.47 7.70
N GLY A 107 -7.53 -2.90 8.32
CA GLY A 107 -7.62 -1.47 8.60
C GLY A 107 -7.84 -1.15 10.06
N GLY A 108 -7.75 0.13 10.42
CA GLY A 108 -7.99 0.61 11.77
C GLY A 108 -6.90 0.23 12.79
N ILE A 109 -5.68 -0.05 12.34
CA ILE A 109 -4.57 -0.43 13.23
C ILE A 109 -3.92 0.85 13.75
N PRO A 110 -3.91 1.10 15.08
CA PRO A 110 -3.16 2.23 15.64
C PRO A 110 -1.69 2.14 15.26
N PHE A 111 -1.05 3.26 14.92
CA PHE A 111 0.36 3.26 14.49
C PHE A 111 1.30 2.63 15.53
N SER A 112 1.05 2.86 16.82
CA SER A 112 1.76 2.23 17.94
C SER A 112 1.73 0.69 17.87
N ALA A 113 0.54 0.12 17.59
CA ALA A 113 0.35 -1.31 17.41
C ALA A 113 0.96 -1.81 16.10
N LEU A 114 0.81 -1.04 15.00
CA LEU A 114 1.33 -1.39 13.68
C LEU A 114 2.83 -1.69 13.73
N LYS A 115 3.64 -0.86 14.41
CA LYS A 115 5.09 -1.09 14.54
C LYS A 115 5.44 -2.47 15.08
N THR A 116 4.61 -3.00 15.98
CA THR A 116 4.83 -4.30 16.60
C THR A 116 4.24 -5.47 15.79
N SER A 117 3.19 -5.22 14.99
CA SER A 117 2.45 -6.25 14.27
C SER A 117 2.73 -6.30 12.77
N ILE A 118 3.48 -5.34 12.22
CA ILE A 118 3.65 -5.15 10.76
C ILE A 118 4.15 -6.41 10.05
N ASN A 119 5.15 -7.10 10.63
CA ASN A 119 5.68 -8.33 10.06
C ASN A 119 4.63 -9.44 9.94
N LEU A 120 3.66 -9.50 10.86
CA LEU A 120 2.57 -10.47 10.79
C LEU A 120 1.61 -10.11 9.65
N HIS A 121 1.25 -8.83 9.53
CA HIS A 121 0.38 -8.36 8.45
C HIS A 121 1.02 -8.53 7.08
N LEU A 122 2.31 -8.20 6.91
CA LEU A 122 3.03 -8.39 5.65
C LEU A 122 3.08 -9.85 5.23
N LYS A 123 3.35 -10.78 6.16
CA LYS A 123 3.33 -12.22 5.87
C LYS A 123 1.94 -12.69 5.42
N TYR A 124 0.89 -12.26 6.11
CA TYR A 124 -0.49 -12.60 5.74
C TYR A 124 -0.84 -12.09 4.33
N LEU A 125 -0.56 -10.81 4.07
CA LEU A 125 -0.85 -10.16 2.80
C LEU A 125 -0.03 -10.73 1.64
N HIS A 126 1.25 -11.02 1.86
CA HIS A 126 2.09 -11.69 0.88
C HIS A 126 1.60 -13.10 0.57
N ALA A 127 1.28 -13.90 1.60
CA ALA A 127 0.70 -15.23 1.38
C ALA A 127 -0.62 -15.17 0.60
N HIS A 128 -1.46 -14.15 0.85
CA HIS A 128 -2.66 -13.92 0.02
C HIS A 128 -2.29 -13.68 -1.46
N LEU A 129 -1.31 -12.82 -1.72
CA LEU A 129 -0.86 -12.48 -3.08
C LEU A 129 -0.19 -13.64 -3.81
N GLU A 130 0.58 -14.49 -3.12
CA GLU A 130 1.23 -15.69 -3.69
C GLU A 130 0.23 -16.73 -4.19
N ASN A 131 -1.00 -16.73 -3.66
CA ASN A 131 -2.05 -17.66 -4.08
C ASN A 131 -2.91 -17.12 -5.24
N MET A 132 -2.55 -15.96 -5.81
CA MET A 132 -3.24 -15.40 -6.97
C MET A 132 -2.75 -16.08 -8.25
N SER A 133 -3.70 -16.32 -9.16
CA SER A 133 -3.46 -16.88 -10.50
C SER A 133 -4.14 -16.02 -11.55
N ASP A 134 -3.71 -16.18 -12.79
CA ASP A 134 -4.31 -15.51 -13.94
C ASP A 134 -5.81 -15.81 -14.02
N GLU A 135 -6.22 -17.06 -13.79
CA GLU A 135 -7.63 -17.47 -13.79
C GLU A 135 -8.45 -16.71 -12.74
N ILE A 136 -7.93 -16.56 -11.52
CA ILE A 136 -8.59 -15.81 -10.45
C ILE A 136 -8.70 -14.33 -10.83
N ILE A 137 -7.62 -13.74 -11.36
CA ILE A 137 -7.59 -12.32 -11.74
C ILE A 137 -8.57 -12.04 -12.89
N TYR A 138 -8.60 -12.86 -13.93
CA TYR A 138 -9.55 -12.65 -15.03
C TYR A 138 -11.00 -12.92 -14.62
N ALA A 139 -11.26 -13.88 -13.72
CA ALA A 139 -12.61 -14.22 -13.28
C ALA A 139 -13.21 -13.16 -12.33
N CYS A 140 -12.40 -12.60 -11.44
CA CYS A 140 -12.83 -11.63 -10.44
C CYS A 140 -12.51 -10.19 -10.82
N GLY A 141 -11.70 -9.98 -11.86
CA GLY A 141 -11.00 -8.73 -12.02
C GLY A 141 -11.84 -7.59 -12.56
N ILE A 142 -11.66 -6.42 -11.97
CA ILE A 142 -12.25 -5.19 -12.49
C ILE A 142 -11.34 -4.68 -13.61
N ARG A 143 -11.94 -4.44 -14.78
CA ARG A 143 -11.23 -3.89 -15.93
C ARG A 143 -11.04 -2.38 -15.76
N HIS A 144 -9.81 -1.91 -15.80
CA HIS A 144 -9.45 -0.50 -15.79
C HIS A 144 -8.70 -0.12 -17.06
N TYR A 145 -8.93 1.11 -17.53
CA TYR A 145 -8.08 1.79 -18.49
C TYR A 145 -7.22 2.75 -17.67
N PRO A 146 -5.93 2.47 -17.47
CA PRO A 146 -5.03 3.34 -16.71
C PRO A 146 -4.83 4.69 -17.37
#